data_AF-A0A435D730-F1
#
_entry.id   AF-A0A435D730-F1
#
_cell.length_a   1.000
_cell.length_b   1.000
_cell.length_c   1.000
_cell.angle_alpha   90.00
_cell.angle_beta   90.00
_cell.angle_gamma   90.00
#
_symmetry.space_group_name_H-M   'P 1'
#
loop_
_entity.id
_entity.type
_entity.pdbx_description
1 polymer ?
#
loop_
_entity_poly.entity_id
_entity_poly.type
_entity_poly.pdbx_seq_one_letter_code
_entity_poly.pdbx_strand_id
1 'polypeptide(L)'
;AYLDAYAERFGLEPRFGVTVKSIRREGEKFLVQTDAGGISARKVVVATGNNAQPIMPDFPGIEDFKGKVLHSAAYTEAAPYAGKDVLIVGMGNTGAEIALDLAESGAHPTISVRKGVHIVPRQLFGVPIQMVGIASRTMPQALNDWMFPKILDRALGRLERYGIVRPKQGILQGIEAGRIPVIDIGTVAAIKQGRIGIAPD
;
A
#
# COMPACT_ATOMS: atom_id res chain seq x y z
N ALA A 1 5.97 -18.36 9.17
CA ALA A 1 5.55 -18.71 10.55
C ALA A 1 4.04 -18.92 10.65
N TYR A 2 3.19 -17.88 10.66
CA TYR A 2 1.74 -18.08 10.83
C TYR A 2 1.09 -18.87 9.69
N LEU A 3 1.39 -18.55 8.42
CA LEU A 3 0.78 -19.23 7.27
C LEU A 3 1.22 -20.69 7.15
N ASP A 4 2.48 -21.01 7.47
CA ASP A 4 2.98 -22.38 7.49
C ASP A 4 2.27 -23.21 8.56
N ALA A 5 2.12 -22.66 9.77
CA ALA A 5 1.37 -23.30 10.86
C ALA A 5 -0.13 -23.47 10.51
N TYR A 6 -0.70 -22.53 9.76
CA TYR A 6 -2.07 -22.65 9.26
C TYR A 6 -2.18 -23.82 8.25
N ALA A 7 -1.25 -23.93 7.31
CA ALA A 7 -1.23 -25.04 6.35
C ALA A 7 -1.07 -26.39 7.06
N GLU A 8 -0.16 -26.49 8.02
CA GLU A 8 0.06 -27.69 8.83
C GLU A 8 -1.19 -28.08 9.63
N ARG A 9 -1.79 -27.13 10.36
CA ARG A 9 -2.98 -27.35 11.18
C ARG A 9 -4.16 -27.92 10.39
N PHE A 10 -4.31 -27.50 9.13
CA PHE A 10 -5.43 -27.92 8.27
C PHE A 10 -5.04 -28.97 7.23
N GLY A 11 -3.81 -29.51 7.27
CA GLY A 11 -3.33 -30.50 6.30
C GLY A 11 -3.39 -29.99 4.85
N LEU A 12 -3.10 -28.70 4.64
CA LEU A 12 -3.05 -28.12 3.30
C LEU A 12 -1.71 -28.46 2.66
N GLU A 13 -1.75 -29.12 1.49
CA GLU A 13 -0.57 -29.55 0.74
C GLU A 13 -0.52 -28.85 -0.64
N PRO A 14 -0.11 -27.57 -0.74
CA PRO A 14 0.05 -26.90 -2.02
C PRO A 14 1.14 -27.56 -2.88
N ARG A 15 0.87 -27.72 -4.17
CA ARG A 15 1.88 -28.16 -5.15
C ARG A 15 2.71 -26.95 -5.60
N PHE A 16 3.83 -26.72 -4.93
CA PHE A 16 4.77 -25.65 -5.28
C PHE A 16 5.54 -25.97 -6.57
N GLY A 17 6.10 -24.93 -7.20
CA GLY A 17 6.86 -25.07 -8.45
C GLY A 17 6.00 -25.44 -9.67
N VAL A 18 4.67 -25.34 -9.55
CA VAL A 18 3.73 -25.61 -10.64
C VAL A 18 3.02 -24.31 -11.05
N THR A 19 3.33 -23.79 -12.23
CA THR A 19 2.73 -22.57 -12.77
C THR A 19 1.53 -22.90 -13.63
N VAL A 20 0.35 -22.37 -13.26
CA VAL A 20 -0.83 -22.42 -14.13
C VAL A 20 -0.66 -21.42 -15.29
N LYS A 21 -0.68 -21.91 -16.52
CA LYS A 21 -0.51 -21.14 -17.76
C LYS A 21 -1.83 -20.75 -18.40
N SER A 22 -2.82 -21.64 -18.37
CA SER A 22 -4.16 -21.33 -18.89
C SER A 22 -5.24 -22.20 -18.24
N ILE A 23 -6.47 -21.70 -18.23
CA ILE A 23 -7.66 -22.41 -17.76
C ILE A 23 -8.70 -22.31 -18.87
N ARG A 24 -9.23 -23.45 -19.33
CA ARG A 24 -10.25 -23.50 -20.37
C ARG A 24 -11.39 -24.42 -19.93
N ARG A 25 -12.62 -24.10 -20.31
CA ARG A 25 -13.77 -24.97 -20.04
C ARG A 25 -13.87 -26.03 -21.13
N GLU A 26 -13.98 -27.29 -20.74
CA GLU A 26 -14.20 -28.45 -21.61
C GLU A 26 -15.39 -29.24 -21.07
N GLY A 27 -16.55 -29.04 -21.69
CA GLY A 27 -17.84 -29.58 -21.22
C GLY A 27 -18.16 -29.14 -19.79
N GLU A 28 -18.29 -30.11 -18.89
CA GLU A 28 -18.63 -29.94 -17.47
C GLU A 28 -17.41 -29.70 -16.56
N LYS A 29 -16.20 -29.68 -17.12
CA LYS A 29 -14.95 -29.50 -16.38
C LYS A 29 -14.12 -28.34 -16.94
N PHE A 30 -13.09 -27.97 -16.18
CA PHE A 30 -12.01 -27.10 -16.61
C PHE A 30 -10.77 -27.94 -16.87
N LEU A 31 -10.11 -27.67 -18.00
CA LEU A 31 -8.75 -28.08 -18.26
C LEU A 31 -7.80 -26.96 -17.83
N VAL A 32 -6.98 -27.23 -16.83
CA VAL A 32 -5.96 -26.34 -16.31
C VAL A 32 -4.62 -26.80 -16.86
N GLN A 33 -3.99 -25.98 -17.70
CA GLN A 33 -2.66 -26.25 -18.23
C GLN A 33 -1.62 -25.68 -17.29
N THR A 34 -0.66 -26.52 -16.89
CA THR A 34 0.50 -26.11 -16.07
C THR A 34 1.82 -26.44 -16.77
N ASP A 35 2.93 -25.94 -16.23
CA ASP A 35 4.28 -26.38 -16.63
C ASP A 35 4.61 -27.83 -16.23
N ALA A 36 3.85 -28.42 -15.31
CA ALA A 36 3.98 -29.82 -14.87
C ALA A 36 2.91 -30.76 -15.46
N GLY A 37 2.14 -30.30 -16.46
CA GLY A 37 1.10 -31.08 -17.14
C GLY A 37 -0.33 -30.54 -16.97
N GLY A 38 -1.29 -31.24 -17.59
CA GLY A 38 -2.71 -30.86 -17.56
C GLY A 38 -3.43 -31.41 -16.33
N ILE A 39 -4.29 -30.59 -15.71
CA ILE A 39 -5.14 -30.97 -14.58
C ILE A 39 -6.60 -30.75 -14.99
N SER A 40 -7.46 -31.76 -14.81
CA SER A 40 -8.90 -31.63 -15.02
C SER A 40 -9.61 -31.40 -13.68
N ALA A 41 -10.40 -30.33 -13.57
CA ALA A 41 -11.10 -29.96 -12.35
C ALA A 41 -12.55 -29.56 -12.62
N ARG A 42 -13.49 -29.89 -11.71
CA ARG A 42 -14.89 -29.46 -11.83
C ARG A 42 -15.09 -27.98 -11.47
N LYS A 43 -14.23 -27.45 -10.60
CA LYS A 43 -14.25 -26.07 -10.12
C LYS A 43 -12.82 -25.55 -10.09
N VAL A 44 -12.66 -24.25 -10.36
CA VAL A 44 -11.38 -23.56 -10.26
C VAL A 44 -11.59 -22.30 -9.45
N VAL A 45 -10.74 -22.09 -8.45
CA VAL A 45 -10.71 -20.86 -7.64
C VAL A 45 -9.41 -20.13 -8.01
N VAL A 46 -9.53 -18.90 -8.50
CA VAL A 46 -8.38 -18.06 -8.85
C VAL A 46 -8.01 -17.22 -7.62
N ALA A 47 -6.84 -17.49 -7.05
CA ALA A 47 -6.33 -16.84 -5.84
C ALA A 47 -4.92 -16.24 -6.05
N THR A 48 -4.66 -15.68 -7.23
CA THR A 48 -3.34 -15.14 -7.62
C THR A 48 -3.01 -13.77 -7.01
N GLY A 49 -3.99 -13.12 -6.39
CA GLY A 49 -3.87 -11.74 -5.92
C GLY A 49 -3.81 -10.72 -7.07
N ASN A 50 -3.74 -9.42 -6.71
CA ASN A 50 -3.84 -8.31 -7.66
C ASN A 50 -2.60 -7.38 -7.69
N ASN A 51 -1.59 -7.65 -6.85
CA ASN A 51 -0.45 -6.73 -6.63
C ASN A 51 0.88 -7.24 -7.23
N ALA A 52 0.83 -8.25 -8.10
CA ALA A 52 2.05 -8.90 -8.61
C ALA A 52 2.68 -8.16 -9.80
N GLN A 53 1.88 -7.47 -10.62
CA GLN A 53 2.37 -6.77 -11.81
C GLN A 53 2.60 -5.29 -11.49
N PRO A 54 3.84 -4.78 -11.59
CA PRO A 54 4.12 -3.37 -11.38
C PRO A 54 3.51 -2.52 -12.49
N ILE A 55 3.00 -1.35 -12.13
CA ILE A 55 2.51 -0.35 -13.09
C ILE A 55 3.51 0.81 -13.06
N MET A 56 4.34 0.89 -14.09
CA MET A 56 5.26 2.02 -14.24
C MET A 56 4.52 3.17 -14.93
N PRO A 57 4.43 4.35 -14.29
CA PRO A 57 3.95 5.55 -14.98
C PRO A 57 4.97 6.03 -16.02
N ASP A 58 4.46 6.54 -17.14
CA ASP A 58 5.28 7.21 -18.15
C ASP A 58 5.52 8.66 -17.71
N PHE A 59 6.79 9.06 -17.66
CA PHE A 59 7.18 10.44 -17.39
C PHE A 59 7.89 11.02 -18.63
N PRO A 60 7.42 12.15 -19.18
CA PRO A 60 8.15 12.85 -20.24
C PRO A 60 9.57 13.22 -19.78
N GLY A 61 10.59 12.90 -20.59
CA GLY A 61 11.99 13.20 -20.29
C GLY A 61 12.67 12.25 -19.29
N ILE A 62 12.03 11.14 -18.92
CA ILE A 62 12.63 10.15 -18.02
C ILE A 62 13.90 9.50 -18.60
N GLU A 63 13.99 9.44 -19.92
CA GLU A 63 15.14 8.96 -20.69
C GLU A 63 16.40 9.83 -20.49
N ASP A 64 16.21 11.10 -20.16
CA ASP A 64 17.31 12.03 -19.89
C ASP A 64 17.82 11.91 -18.44
N PHE A 65 17.03 11.34 -17.54
CA PHE A 65 17.40 11.14 -16.15
C PHE A 65 18.54 10.11 -16.05
N LYS A 66 19.68 10.54 -15.52
CA LYS A 66 20.89 9.70 -15.38
C LYS A 66 20.92 8.89 -14.09
N GLY A 67 19.95 9.09 -13.21
CA GLY A 67 19.81 8.32 -11.97
C GLY A 67 19.11 6.97 -12.17
N LYS A 68 19.03 6.20 -11.09
CA LYS A 68 18.32 4.90 -11.09
C LYS A 68 16.82 5.13 -10.94
N VAL A 69 16.04 4.53 -11.83
CA VAL A 69 14.57 4.48 -11.75
C VAL A 69 14.14 3.04 -11.47
N LEU A 70 13.22 2.85 -10.53
CA LEU A 70 12.66 1.54 -10.20
C LEU A 70 11.24 1.65 -9.64
N HIS A 71 10.44 0.61 -9.84
CA HIS A 71 9.16 0.43 -9.15
C HIS A 71 9.41 -0.07 -7.72
N SER A 72 8.50 0.23 -6.77
CA SER A 72 8.56 -0.29 -5.40
C SER A 72 8.65 -1.81 -5.30
N ALA A 73 8.15 -2.53 -6.32
CA ALA A 73 8.25 -3.99 -6.43
C ALA A 73 9.70 -4.50 -6.56
N ALA A 74 10.62 -3.65 -6.98
CA ALA A 74 12.05 -3.94 -7.05
C ALA A 74 12.85 -3.34 -5.88
N TYR A 75 12.19 -2.65 -4.95
CA TYR A 75 12.81 -2.17 -3.72
C TYR A 75 12.94 -3.32 -2.73
N THR A 76 14.12 -3.50 -2.15
CA THR A 76 14.42 -4.58 -1.20
C THR A 76 14.93 -4.06 0.14
N GLU A 77 15.82 -3.06 0.11
CA GLU A 77 16.43 -2.48 1.31
C GLU A 77 16.91 -1.05 1.05
N ALA A 78 17.03 -0.27 2.12
CA ALA A 78 17.45 1.14 2.08
C ALA A 78 18.97 1.36 1.96
N ALA A 79 19.79 0.38 2.35
CA ALA A 79 21.24 0.54 2.46
C ALA A 79 21.92 1.09 1.19
N PRO A 80 21.56 0.68 -0.05
CA PRO A 80 22.15 1.22 -1.27
C PRO A 80 21.86 2.70 -1.55
N TYR A 81 20.97 3.33 -0.77
CA TYR A 81 20.50 4.70 -0.95
C TYR A 81 20.99 5.67 0.14
N ALA A 82 21.75 5.19 1.13
CA ALA A 82 22.31 6.05 2.17
C ALA A 82 23.09 7.24 1.57
N GLY A 83 22.81 8.45 2.06
CA GLY A 83 23.39 9.70 1.58
C GLY A 83 22.94 10.16 0.19
N LYS A 84 21.94 9.50 -0.42
CA LYS A 84 21.41 9.87 -1.74
C LYS A 84 20.10 10.65 -1.62
N ASP A 85 19.88 11.55 -2.57
CA ASP A 85 18.57 12.14 -2.82
C ASP A 85 17.67 11.12 -3.54
N VAL A 86 16.48 10.87 -2.99
CA VAL A 86 15.54 9.89 -3.54
C VAL A 86 14.17 10.53 -3.70
N LEU A 87 13.65 10.53 -4.93
CA LEU A 87 12.27 10.91 -5.20
C LEU A 87 11.36 9.66 -5.18
N ILE A 88 10.34 9.68 -4.33
CA ILE A 88 9.30 8.66 -4.27
C ILE A 88 8.06 9.24 -4.95
N VAL A 89 7.61 8.63 -6.02
CA VAL A 89 6.36 9.06 -6.68
C VAL A 89 5.18 8.33 -6.06
N GLY A 90 4.32 9.08 -5.36
CA GLY A 90 3.08 8.59 -4.78
C GLY A 90 3.15 8.28 -3.28
N MET A 91 2.19 8.83 -2.54
CA MET A 91 2.01 8.60 -1.10
C MET A 91 0.95 7.52 -0.82
N GLY A 92 1.22 6.30 -1.26
CA GLY A 92 0.52 5.10 -0.78
C GLY A 92 1.20 4.53 0.47
N ASN A 93 0.65 3.46 1.05
CA ASN A 93 1.29 2.78 2.20
C ASN A 93 2.75 2.39 1.87
N THR A 94 2.97 1.73 0.72
CA THR A 94 4.32 1.36 0.27
C THR A 94 5.25 2.56 0.11
N GLY A 95 4.79 3.67 -0.49
CA GLY A 95 5.61 4.86 -0.69
C GLY A 95 5.99 5.54 0.65
N ALA A 96 5.04 5.61 1.58
CA ALA A 96 5.26 6.17 2.91
C ALA A 96 6.22 5.31 3.77
N GLU A 97 6.13 3.99 3.67
CA GLU A 97 7.01 3.05 4.38
C GLU A 97 8.43 3.06 3.79
N ILE A 98 8.57 3.04 2.45
CA ILE A 98 9.88 3.16 1.79
C ILE A 98 10.55 4.50 2.14
N ALA A 99 9.81 5.60 2.12
CA ALA A 99 10.36 6.90 2.49
C ALA A 99 10.84 6.93 3.96
N LEU A 100 10.13 6.25 4.86
CA LEU A 100 10.57 6.13 6.25
C LEU A 100 11.85 5.29 6.37
N ASP A 101 11.89 4.12 5.73
CA ASP A 101 13.06 3.22 5.71
C ASP A 101 14.32 3.90 5.15
N LEU A 102 14.14 4.66 4.05
CA LEU A 102 15.18 5.49 3.44
C LEU A 102 15.68 6.58 4.40
N ALA A 103 14.76 7.31 5.05
CA ALA A 103 15.12 8.36 6.00
C ALA A 103 15.83 7.83 7.25
N GLU A 104 15.45 6.65 7.73
CA GLU A 104 16.09 5.97 8.87
C GLU A 104 17.49 5.45 8.52
N SER A 105 17.71 5.10 7.24
CA SER A 105 19.00 4.65 6.72
C SER A 105 19.90 5.79 6.22
N GLY A 106 19.52 7.06 6.45
CA GLY A 106 20.34 8.23 6.14
C GLY A 106 20.28 8.70 4.69
N ALA A 107 19.28 8.31 3.91
CA ALA A 107 18.98 8.93 2.62
C ALA A 107 18.19 10.24 2.81
N HIS A 108 17.99 10.99 1.72
CA HIS A 108 17.21 12.22 1.66
C HIS A 108 15.95 12.03 0.79
N PRO A 109 14.92 11.33 1.30
CA PRO A 109 13.72 11.05 0.54
C PRO A 109 12.79 12.26 0.43
N THR A 110 12.20 12.46 -0.75
CA THR A 110 11.09 13.37 -0.99
C THR A 110 9.94 12.60 -1.63
N ILE A 111 8.72 12.76 -1.11
CA ILE A 111 7.53 12.13 -1.67
C ILE A 111 6.79 13.15 -2.54
N SER A 112 6.58 12.82 -3.81
CA SER A 112 5.71 13.53 -4.74
C SER A 112 4.25 13.08 -4.53
N VAL A 113 3.36 14.05 -4.29
CA VAL A 113 1.96 13.81 -3.89
C VAL A 113 0.98 14.51 -4.84
N ARG A 114 0.48 13.76 -5.84
CA ARG A 114 -0.46 14.28 -6.85
C ARG A 114 -1.82 14.75 -6.33
N LYS A 115 -2.35 14.02 -5.37
CA LYS A 115 -3.72 14.14 -4.86
C LYS A 115 -3.65 14.02 -3.36
N GLY A 116 -4.57 14.67 -2.69
CA GLY A 116 -4.68 14.55 -1.25
C GLY A 116 -4.75 13.09 -0.79
N VAL A 117 -4.23 12.82 0.39
CA VAL A 117 -4.21 11.49 1.01
C VAL A 117 -4.76 11.57 2.42
N HIS A 118 -5.57 10.57 2.79
CA HIS A 118 -5.94 10.37 4.19
C HIS A 118 -4.83 9.61 4.89
N ILE A 119 -4.31 10.16 5.97
CA ILE A 119 -3.34 9.50 6.84
C ILE A 119 -4.00 9.23 8.18
N VAL A 120 -3.87 8.02 8.67
CA VAL A 120 -4.40 7.58 9.96
C VAL A 120 -3.29 6.96 10.81
N PRO A 121 -3.25 7.19 12.12
CA PRO A 121 -2.25 6.53 12.96
C PRO A 121 -2.57 5.04 13.07
N ARG A 122 -1.55 4.20 13.29
CA ARG A 122 -1.77 2.77 13.58
C ARG A 122 -2.69 2.54 14.79
N GLN A 123 -2.53 3.37 15.82
CA GLN A 123 -3.38 3.38 17.00
C GLN A 123 -3.87 4.80 17.29
N LEU A 124 -5.14 4.91 17.67
CA LEU A 124 -5.75 6.13 18.12
C LEU A 124 -6.05 6.00 19.61
N PHE A 125 -5.34 6.78 20.44
CA PHE A 125 -5.48 6.74 21.91
C PHE A 125 -5.36 5.32 22.52
N GLY A 126 -4.42 4.52 22.02
CA GLY A 126 -4.19 3.14 22.48
C GLY A 126 -5.10 2.08 21.84
N VAL A 127 -6.06 2.48 21.00
CA VAL A 127 -6.96 1.56 20.30
C VAL A 127 -6.52 1.40 18.85
N PRO A 128 -6.42 0.17 18.32
CA PRO A 128 -6.12 -0.04 16.89
C PRO A 128 -7.11 0.68 15.99
N ILE A 129 -6.61 1.42 15.00
CA ILE A 129 -7.46 2.24 14.13
C ILE A 129 -8.50 1.42 13.35
N GLN A 130 -8.18 0.17 13.05
CA GLN A 130 -9.10 -0.75 12.39
C GLN A 130 -10.33 -1.04 13.25
N MET A 131 -10.17 -1.20 14.56
CA MET A 131 -11.30 -1.39 15.49
C MET A 131 -12.16 -0.14 15.57
N VAL A 132 -11.53 1.03 15.63
CA VAL A 132 -12.23 2.33 15.57
C VAL A 132 -13.04 2.44 14.27
N GLY A 133 -12.44 2.06 13.14
CA GLY A 133 -13.08 2.05 11.83
C GLY A 133 -14.25 1.06 11.72
N ILE A 134 -14.17 -0.11 12.37
CA ILE A 134 -15.28 -1.07 12.44
C ILE A 134 -16.41 -0.51 13.29
N ALA A 135 -16.11 0.02 14.48
CA ALA A 135 -17.09 0.61 15.38
C ALA A 135 -17.78 1.83 14.75
N SER A 136 -17.07 2.62 13.96
CA SER A 136 -17.65 3.80 13.28
C SER A 136 -18.61 3.44 12.15
N ARG A 137 -18.67 2.19 11.67
CA ARG A 137 -19.59 1.78 10.59
C ARG A 137 -21.07 1.88 10.99
N THR A 138 -21.38 1.80 12.28
CA THR A 138 -22.76 1.91 12.78
C THR A 138 -23.21 3.36 12.95
N MET A 139 -22.29 4.33 12.83
CA MET A 139 -22.56 5.75 13.03
C MET A 139 -23.03 6.42 11.72
N PRO A 140 -23.91 7.45 11.78
CA PRO A 140 -24.27 8.23 10.61
C PRO A 140 -23.04 8.82 9.91
N GLN A 141 -22.96 8.62 8.58
CA GLN A 141 -21.80 9.01 7.78
C GLN A 141 -21.44 10.50 7.89
N ALA A 142 -22.44 11.38 7.90
CA ALA A 142 -22.22 12.83 8.05
C ALA A 142 -21.54 13.20 9.39
N LEU A 143 -21.84 12.45 10.45
CA LEU A 143 -21.20 12.65 11.76
C LEU A 143 -19.74 12.17 11.72
N ASN A 144 -19.48 11.00 11.12
CA ASN A 144 -18.13 10.50 10.93
C ASN A 144 -17.27 11.49 10.12
N ASP A 145 -17.78 11.95 8.99
CA ASP A 145 -17.06 12.86 8.08
C ASP A 145 -16.78 14.23 8.72
N TRP A 146 -17.59 14.65 9.69
CA TRP A 146 -17.33 15.87 10.47
C TRP A 146 -16.35 15.65 11.65
N MET A 147 -16.44 14.53 12.37
CA MET A 147 -15.61 14.28 13.57
C MET A 147 -14.21 13.76 13.26
N PHE A 148 -14.10 12.78 12.37
CA PHE A 148 -12.83 12.09 12.10
C PHE A 148 -11.69 13.02 11.69
N PRO A 149 -11.91 14.02 10.81
CA PRO A 149 -10.89 15.02 10.48
C PRO A 149 -10.31 15.71 11.72
N LYS A 150 -11.16 16.13 12.67
CA LYS A 150 -10.73 16.83 13.89
C LYS A 150 -9.96 15.91 14.84
N ILE A 151 -10.41 14.66 14.96
CA ILE A 151 -9.74 13.63 15.76
C ILE A 151 -8.34 13.36 15.20
N LEU A 152 -8.23 13.22 13.87
CA LEU A 152 -6.96 13.01 13.19
C LEU A 152 -6.06 14.25 13.29
N ASP A 153 -6.60 15.47 13.18
CA ASP A 153 -5.82 16.69 13.39
C ASP A 153 -5.31 16.79 14.83
N ARG A 154 -6.06 16.28 15.81
CA ARG A 154 -5.63 16.21 17.21
C ARG A 154 -4.50 15.21 17.42
N ALA A 155 -4.55 14.07 16.72
CA ALA A 155 -3.58 12.98 16.86
C ALA A 155 -2.31 13.22 16.04
N LEU A 156 -2.45 13.65 14.79
CA LEU A 156 -1.37 13.81 13.82
C LEU A 156 -0.98 15.28 13.60
N GLY A 157 -1.74 16.24 14.13
CA GLY A 157 -1.58 17.65 13.77
C GLY A 157 -2.17 17.94 12.38
N ARG A 158 -2.20 19.24 12.02
CA ARG A 158 -2.51 19.67 10.66
C ARG A 158 -1.34 19.34 9.74
N LEU A 159 -1.59 18.55 8.71
CA LEU A 159 -0.57 18.07 7.78
C LEU A 159 -0.46 18.95 6.52
N GLU A 160 -1.44 19.83 6.31
CA GLU A 160 -1.49 20.76 5.19
C GLU A 160 -0.28 21.70 5.16
N ARG A 161 0.23 22.08 6.34
CA ARG A 161 1.46 22.88 6.48
C ARG A 161 2.72 22.18 5.99
N TYR A 162 2.67 20.87 5.78
CA TYR A 162 3.73 20.04 5.23
C TYR A 162 3.42 19.60 3.79
N GLY A 163 2.45 20.23 3.11
CA GLY A 163 2.08 19.90 1.74
C GLY A 163 1.13 18.71 1.58
N ILE A 164 0.67 18.10 2.68
CA ILE A 164 -0.25 16.97 2.63
C ILE A 164 -1.69 17.46 2.82
N VAL A 165 -2.45 17.45 1.74
CA VAL A 165 -3.85 17.88 1.74
C VAL A 165 -4.76 16.69 1.99
N ARG A 166 -5.76 16.85 2.86
CA ARG A 166 -6.80 15.84 3.05
C ARG A 166 -7.79 15.86 1.87
N PRO A 167 -8.18 14.70 1.30
CA PRO A 167 -9.25 14.63 0.31
C PRO A 167 -10.58 15.20 0.85
N LYS A 168 -11.37 15.82 -0.02
CA LYS A 168 -12.74 16.26 0.31
C LYS A 168 -13.67 15.08 0.64
N GLN A 169 -13.45 13.96 -0.04
CA GLN A 169 -14.18 12.72 0.20
C GLN A 169 -13.81 12.15 1.58
N GLY A 170 -14.79 11.69 2.36
CA GLY A 170 -14.56 11.05 3.66
C GLY A 170 -13.75 9.75 3.56
N ILE A 171 -13.13 9.33 4.66
CA ILE A 171 -12.25 8.14 4.69
C ILE A 171 -13.01 6.87 4.28
N LEU A 172 -14.21 6.67 4.83
CA LEU A 172 -15.03 5.47 4.56
C LEU A 172 -15.45 5.39 3.08
N GLN A 173 -15.89 6.52 2.51
CA GLN A 173 -16.20 6.62 1.08
C GLN A 173 -14.97 6.39 0.21
N GLY A 174 -13.81 6.88 0.65
CA GLY A 174 -12.52 6.63 0.00
C GLY A 174 -12.23 5.13 -0.08
N ILE A 175 -12.40 4.41 1.03
CA ILE A 175 -12.19 2.95 1.11
C ILE A 175 -13.15 2.21 0.17
N GLU A 176 -14.43 2.56 0.15
CA GLU A 176 -15.41 1.98 -0.79
C GLU A 176 -15.03 2.23 -2.26
N ALA A 177 -14.42 3.38 -2.55
CA ALA A 177 -13.89 3.72 -3.87
C ALA A 177 -12.46 3.18 -4.14
N GLY A 178 -11.95 2.28 -3.29
CA GLY A 178 -10.62 1.66 -3.44
C GLY A 178 -9.43 2.55 -3.06
N ARG A 179 -9.67 3.71 -2.44
CA ARG A 179 -8.63 4.63 -1.92
C ARG A 179 -8.38 4.34 -0.45
N ILE A 180 -7.43 3.46 -0.20
CA ILE A 180 -7.05 3.08 1.16
C ILE A 180 -6.22 4.21 1.80
N PRO A 181 -6.54 4.64 3.03
CA PRO A 181 -5.72 5.61 3.75
C PRO A 181 -4.33 5.04 4.05
N VAL A 182 -3.35 5.93 4.15
CA VAL A 182 -2.00 5.58 4.61
C VAL A 182 -2.05 5.38 6.12
N ILE A 183 -1.55 4.25 6.58
CA ILE A 183 -1.38 3.96 8.00
C ILE A 183 -0.01 4.48 8.42
N ASP A 184 0.01 5.53 9.22
CA ASP A 184 1.24 6.11 9.74
C ASP A 184 1.87 5.18 10.79
N ILE A 185 3.13 4.84 10.53
CA ILE A 185 4.01 4.07 11.40
C ILE A 185 5.23 4.87 11.86
N GLY A 186 5.32 6.17 11.53
CA GLY A 186 6.47 7.01 11.83
C GLY A 186 6.79 8.03 10.72
N THR A 187 6.24 7.81 9.52
CA THR A 187 6.42 8.69 8.35
C THR A 187 6.02 10.13 8.66
N VAL A 188 4.89 10.35 9.33
CA VAL A 188 4.43 11.72 9.69
C VAL A 188 5.42 12.41 10.61
N ALA A 189 5.99 11.70 11.58
CA ALA A 189 6.99 12.27 12.48
C ALA A 189 8.28 12.65 11.72
N ALA A 190 8.73 11.80 10.80
CA ALA A 190 9.89 12.07 9.95
C ALA A 190 9.67 13.28 9.01
N ILE A 191 8.46 13.43 8.44
CA ILE A 191 8.08 14.61 7.66
C ILE A 191 8.14 15.89 8.51
N LYS A 192 7.57 15.85 9.72
CA LYS A 192 7.59 17.01 10.63
C LYS A 192 8.98 17.43 11.05
N GLN A 193 9.92 16.48 11.12
CA GLN A 193 11.33 16.70 11.43
C GLN A 193 12.14 17.17 10.21
N GLY A 194 11.53 17.24 9.02
CA GLY A 194 12.23 17.59 7.78
C GLY A 194 13.12 16.48 7.22
N ARG A 195 13.04 15.26 7.75
CA ARG A 195 13.79 14.10 7.25
C ARG A 195 13.18 13.50 5.98
N ILE A 196 11.89 13.76 5.75
CA ILE A 196 11.19 13.38 4.53
C ILE A 196 10.58 14.66 3.94
N GLY A 197 10.96 15.00 2.71
CA GLY A 197 10.36 16.09 1.96
C GLY A 197 9.00 15.72 1.38
N ILE A 198 8.15 16.72 1.15
CA ILE A 198 6.90 16.58 0.41
C ILE A 198 6.92 17.58 -0.74
N ALA A 199 6.65 17.11 -1.95
CA ALA A 199 6.54 17.92 -3.14
C ALA A 199 5.18 17.69 -3.82
N PRO A 200 4.59 18.72 -4.44
CA PRO A 200 3.51 18.49 -5.41
C PRO A 200 4.05 17.73 -6.63
N ASP A 201 3.14 17.16 -7.43
CA ASP A 201 3.45 16.77 -8.82
C ASP A 201 3.79 18.00 -9.67
#